data_AF-A0A1G1XMG5-F1
#
_entry.id   AF-A0A1G1XMG5-F1
#
_cell.length_a   1.000
_cell.length_b   1.000
_cell.length_c   1.000
_cell.angle_alpha   90.00
_cell.angle_beta   90.00
_cell.angle_gamma   90.00
#
_symmetry.space_group_name_H-M   'P 1'
#
loop_
_entity.id
_entity.type
_entity.pdbx_description
1 polymer ?
#
loop_
_entity_poly.entity_id
_entity_poly.type
_entity_poly.pdbx_seq_one_letter_code
_entity_poly.pdbx_strand_id
1 'polypeptide(L)'
;MKANSTKLHEYLLEKSTTVDRSNWIDFTEEANALDYLEKACFFIGTLRDNPQNWKWVILAIHGAMYGFAICTLKGTELRRVTEKSKLIRFSEAIERCQKEKYMKMTVTSKPLALSKEQKQSIKNLDKEFRDNFVHFLPTGWSIEISGMPEIIKDCLDVIKFLALETGNYTNLTSAPEKNIEKLIQESILTL
;
A
#
# COMPACT_ATOMS: atom_id res chain seq x y z
N MET A 1 -54.02 -28.53 17.28
CA MET A 1 -53.37 -27.21 17.38
C MET A 1 -51.91 -27.31 16.91
N LYS A 2 -51.66 -27.18 15.60
CA LYS A 2 -50.30 -27.07 15.04
C LYS A 2 -50.25 -25.76 14.26
N ALA A 3 -49.79 -24.71 14.91
CA ALA A 3 -49.42 -23.44 14.29
C ALA A 3 -48.11 -22.99 14.94
N ASN A 4 -47.29 -22.23 14.19
CA ASN A 4 -46.07 -21.53 14.64
C ASN A 4 -44.72 -22.26 14.67
N SER A 5 -44.40 -23.09 13.69
CA SER A 5 -42.98 -23.39 13.39
C SER A 5 -42.50 -22.59 12.17
N THR A 6 -43.27 -22.58 11.08
CA THR A 6 -42.90 -21.88 9.83
C THR A 6 -42.88 -20.37 9.96
N LYS A 7 -43.90 -19.77 10.62
CA LYS A 7 -43.93 -18.32 10.89
C LYS A 7 -42.83 -17.83 11.83
N LEU A 8 -42.37 -18.70 12.75
CA LEU A 8 -41.24 -18.38 13.62
C LEU A 8 -39.93 -18.39 12.83
N HIS A 9 -39.80 -19.29 11.85
CA HIS A 9 -38.62 -19.39 10.99
C HIS A 9 -38.54 -18.23 9.98
N GLU A 10 -39.66 -17.83 9.38
CA GLU A 10 -39.74 -16.63 8.54
C GLU A 10 -39.47 -15.34 9.33
N TYR A 11 -40.00 -15.23 10.56
CA TYR A 11 -39.73 -14.10 11.46
C TYR A 11 -38.26 -14.03 11.92
N LEU A 12 -37.58 -15.17 12.06
CA LEU A 12 -36.15 -15.22 12.40
C LEU A 12 -35.25 -14.97 11.16
N LEU A 13 -35.70 -15.31 9.95
CA LEU A 13 -35.02 -14.99 8.70
C LEU A 13 -35.16 -13.50 8.33
N GLU A 14 -36.31 -12.87 8.58
CA GLU A 14 -36.50 -11.41 8.42
C GLU A 14 -35.73 -10.59 9.46
N LYS A 15 -35.44 -11.19 10.63
CA LYS A 15 -34.57 -10.60 11.66
C LYS A 15 -33.09 -10.96 11.53
N SER A 16 -32.69 -11.58 10.42
CA SER A 16 -31.31 -11.50 9.96
C SER A 16 -31.04 -10.02 9.65
N THR A 17 -30.56 -9.30 10.66
CA THR A 17 -30.24 -7.87 10.58
C THR A 17 -29.19 -7.67 9.49
N THR A 18 -29.64 -7.43 8.27
CA THR A 18 -28.80 -6.85 7.22
C THR A 18 -28.37 -5.50 7.75
N VAL A 19 -27.13 -5.42 8.24
CA VAL A 19 -26.53 -4.16 8.67
C VAL A 19 -26.68 -3.19 7.50
N ASP A 20 -27.41 -2.09 7.69
CA ASP A 20 -27.53 -1.04 6.69
C ASP A 20 -26.13 -0.46 6.45
N ARG A 21 -25.52 -0.86 5.34
CA ARG A 21 -24.16 -0.46 4.94
C ARG A 21 -24.13 0.84 4.13
N SER A 22 -25.24 1.56 4.01
CA SER A 22 -25.31 2.82 3.24
C SER A 22 -24.36 3.92 3.75
N ASN A 23 -23.97 3.89 5.02
CA ASN A 23 -23.03 4.83 5.65
C ASN A 23 -21.66 4.20 6.00
N TRP A 24 -21.32 3.06 5.42
CA TRP A 24 -20.05 2.36 5.69
C TRP A 24 -19.13 2.44 4.49
N ILE A 25 -17.85 2.73 4.75
CA ILE A 25 -16.78 2.68 3.75
C ILE A 25 -15.96 1.43 4.04
N ASP A 26 -15.89 0.53 3.07
CA ASP A 26 -15.09 -0.68 3.15
C ASP A 26 -13.66 -0.38 2.67
N PHE A 27 -12.67 -0.85 3.42
CA PHE A 27 -11.25 -0.75 3.06
C PHE A 27 -10.67 -2.14 2.87
N THR A 28 -10.18 -2.43 1.66
CA THR A 28 -9.38 -3.63 1.39
C THR A 28 -7.90 -3.27 1.37
N GLU A 29 -7.03 -4.28 1.51
CA GLU A 29 -5.59 -4.04 1.49
C GLU A 29 -5.14 -3.45 0.15
N GLU A 30 -5.74 -3.91 -0.95
CA GLU A 30 -5.45 -3.46 -2.32
C GLU A 30 -5.96 -2.03 -2.54
N ALA A 31 -7.20 -1.73 -2.14
CA ALA A 31 -7.78 -0.39 -2.25
C ALA A 31 -7.01 0.63 -1.38
N ASN A 32 -6.56 0.22 -0.19
CA ASN A 32 -5.76 1.05 0.69
C ASN A 32 -4.35 1.32 0.13
N ALA A 33 -3.71 0.33 -0.50
CA ALA A 33 -2.42 0.53 -1.17
C ALA A 33 -2.54 1.51 -2.36
N LEU A 34 -3.62 1.38 -3.14
CA LEU A 34 -3.91 2.30 -4.25
C LEU A 34 -4.22 3.71 -3.76
N ASP A 35 -5.06 3.87 -2.72
CA ASP A 35 -5.37 5.19 -2.17
C ASP A 35 -4.11 5.92 -1.71
N TYR A 36 -3.18 5.22 -1.04
CA TYR A 36 -1.88 5.82 -0.69
C TYR A 36 -1.11 6.31 -1.92
N LEU A 37 -1.08 5.53 -3.00
CA LEU A 37 -0.40 5.96 -4.24
C LEU A 37 -1.09 7.18 -4.84
N GLU A 38 -2.42 7.19 -4.93
CA GLU A 38 -3.19 8.33 -5.43
C GLU A 38 -2.95 9.59 -4.60
N LYS A 39 -2.90 9.47 -3.27
CA LYS A 39 -2.56 10.58 -2.37
C LYS A 39 -1.13 11.05 -2.58
N ALA A 40 -0.17 10.14 -2.76
CA ALA A 40 1.20 10.52 -3.06
C ALA A 40 1.29 11.35 -4.34
N CYS A 41 0.70 10.87 -5.44
CA CYS A 41 0.66 11.57 -6.73
C CYS A 41 -0.04 12.93 -6.63
N PHE A 42 -1.17 13.00 -5.93
CA PHE A 42 -1.87 14.25 -5.67
C PHE A 42 -0.95 15.27 -4.97
N PHE A 43 -0.29 14.87 -3.88
CA PHE A 43 0.58 15.80 -3.14
C PHE A 43 1.82 16.20 -3.92
N ILE A 44 2.40 15.31 -4.74
CA ILE A 44 3.50 15.63 -5.67
C ILE A 44 3.09 16.80 -6.59
N GLY A 45 1.87 16.75 -7.16
CA GLY A 45 1.34 17.81 -8.01
C GLY A 45 1.18 19.18 -7.33
N THR A 46 1.19 19.23 -6.00
CA THR A 46 1.02 20.46 -5.21
C THR A 46 2.31 21.01 -4.62
N LEU A 47 3.46 20.35 -4.82
CA LEU A 47 4.72 20.69 -4.14
C LEU A 47 5.23 22.09 -4.50
N ARG A 48 4.95 22.58 -5.71
CA ARG A 48 5.34 23.93 -6.15
C ARG A 48 4.66 25.01 -5.31
N ASP A 49 3.39 24.82 -5.01
CA ASP A 49 2.57 25.81 -4.30
C ASP A 49 2.64 25.62 -2.78
N ASN A 50 2.87 24.38 -2.33
CA ASN A 50 2.95 24.05 -0.91
C ASN A 50 4.07 23.03 -0.61
N PRO A 51 5.30 23.50 -0.32
CA PRO A 51 6.43 22.64 0.01
C PRO A 51 6.23 21.79 1.28
N GLN A 52 5.33 22.17 2.21
CA GLN A 52 5.06 21.34 3.39
C GLN A 52 4.42 20.00 3.04
N ASN A 53 3.84 19.88 1.83
CA ASN A 53 3.25 18.65 1.35
C ASN A 53 4.27 17.53 1.10
N TRP A 54 5.59 17.81 1.12
CA TRP A 54 6.61 16.77 1.17
C TRP A 54 6.39 15.77 2.31
N LYS A 55 5.90 16.22 3.46
CA LYS A 55 5.48 15.33 4.56
C LYS A 55 4.48 14.29 4.07
N TRP A 56 3.44 14.71 3.37
CA TRP A 56 2.38 13.84 2.90
C TRP A 56 2.85 12.93 1.77
N VAL A 57 3.71 13.42 0.87
CA VAL A 57 4.36 12.58 -0.15
C VAL A 57 5.14 11.44 0.51
N ILE A 58 5.97 11.74 1.51
CA ILE A 58 6.79 10.74 2.21
C ILE A 58 5.92 9.68 2.89
N LEU A 59 4.89 10.10 3.64
CA LEU A 59 3.99 9.19 4.34
C LEU A 59 3.19 8.32 3.37
N ALA A 60 2.70 8.92 2.28
CA ALA A 60 1.88 8.24 1.30
C ALA A 60 2.68 7.25 0.44
N ILE A 61 3.89 7.61 0.00
CA ILE A 61 4.79 6.70 -0.73
C ILE A 61 5.19 5.50 0.14
N HIS A 62 5.52 5.73 1.40
CA HIS A 62 5.82 4.64 2.34
C HIS A 62 4.62 3.70 2.51
N GLY A 63 3.42 4.27 2.73
CA GLY A 63 2.17 3.53 2.86
C GLY A 63 1.83 2.70 1.63
N ALA A 64 1.95 3.28 0.44
CA ALA A 64 1.70 2.62 -0.84
C ALA A 64 2.66 1.44 -1.03
N MET A 65 3.97 1.69 -0.90
CA MET A 65 5.00 0.66 -1.05
C MET A 65 4.80 -0.50 -0.07
N TYR A 66 4.46 -0.19 1.19
CA TYR A 66 4.15 -1.23 2.17
C TYR A 66 2.90 -2.01 1.80
N GLY A 67 1.81 -1.33 1.43
CA GLY A 67 0.55 -1.94 1.03
C GLY A 67 0.71 -2.90 -0.15
N PHE A 68 1.39 -2.47 -1.22
CA PHE A 68 1.66 -3.33 -2.39
C PHE A 68 2.58 -4.50 -2.06
N ALA A 69 3.59 -4.31 -1.21
CA ALA A 69 4.43 -5.41 -0.74
C ALA A 69 3.62 -6.46 0.04
N ILE A 70 2.71 -6.03 0.93
CA ILE A 70 1.82 -6.92 1.66
C ILE A 70 0.88 -7.66 0.72
N CYS A 71 0.23 -6.97 -0.23
CA CYS A 71 -0.67 -7.60 -1.19
C CYS A 71 0.07 -8.67 -2.01
N THR A 72 1.25 -8.33 -2.51
CA THR A 72 2.12 -9.21 -3.29
C THR A 72 2.55 -10.46 -2.52
N LEU A 73 2.86 -10.34 -1.24
CA LEU A 73 3.33 -11.44 -0.39
C LEU A 73 2.20 -12.29 0.18
N LYS A 74 1.04 -11.68 0.47
CA LYS A 74 -0.17 -12.33 0.95
C LYS A 74 -0.66 -13.34 -0.10
N GLY A 75 -0.75 -12.91 -1.36
CA GLY A 75 -1.50 -13.65 -2.36
C GLY A 75 -2.89 -13.97 -1.83
N THR A 76 -3.21 -15.26 -1.70
CA THR A 76 -4.48 -15.73 -1.12
C THR A 76 -4.38 -16.20 0.33
N GLU A 77 -3.21 -16.14 0.97
CA GLU A 77 -2.98 -16.68 2.32
C GLU A 77 -2.37 -15.64 3.28
N LEU A 78 -3.21 -15.16 4.22
CA LEU A 78 -2.83 -14.18 5.24
C LEU A 78 -1.60 -14.59 6.06
N ARG A 79 -1.41 -15.88 6.33
CA ARG A 79 -0.29 -16.40 7.15
C ARG A 79 1.08 -16.09 6.57
N ARG A 80 1.19 -15.79 5.28
CA ARG A 80 2.44 -15.42 4.61
C ARG A 80 2.98 -14.08 5.08
N VAL A 81 2.10 -13.19 5.53
CA VAL A 81 2.40 -11.83 5.97
C VAL A 81 2.10 -11.61 7.45
N THR A 82 1.68 -12.64 8.19
CA THR A 82 1.41 -12.53 9.63
C THR A 82 2.20 -13.53 10.46
N GLU A 83 2.78 -13.09 11.57
CA GLU A 83 3.44 -13.93 12.57
C GLU A 83 2.81 -13.68 13.94
N LYS A 84 2.38 -14.75 14.63
CA LYS A 84 1.68 -14.64 15.93
C LYS A 84 0.54 -13.61 15.89
N SER A 85 -0.23 -13.63 14.80
CA SER A 85 -1.34 -12.71 14.51
C SER A 85 -0.96 -11.23 14.36
N LYS A 86 0.32 -10.92 14.12
CA LYS A 86 0.79 -9.56 13.81
C LYS A 86 1.31 -9.50 12.38
N LEU A 87 0.99 -8.42 11.67
CA LEU A 87 1.52 -8.17 10.34
C LEU A 87 3.05 -7.99 10.39
N ILE A 88 3.77 -8.55 9.42
CA ILE A 88 5.22 -8.36 9.27
C ILE A 88 5.55 -6.89 9.07
N ARG A 89 6.68 -6.43 9.59
CA ARG A 89 7.10 -5.02 9.48
C ARG A 89 7.44 -4.65 8.04
N PHE A 90 7.47 -3.35 7.75
CA PHE A 90 7.85 -2.81 6.44
C PHE A 90 9.17 -3.38 5.91
N SER A 91 10.25 -3.31 6.70
CA SER A 91 11.57 -3.81 6.30
C SER A 91 11.55 -5.31 5.98
N GLU A 92 10.80 -6.09 6.76
CA GLU A 92 10.64 -7.53 6.55
C GLU A 92 9.84 -7.83 5.27
N ALA A 93 8.80 -7.05 5.00
CA ALA A 93 8.02 -7.18 3.76
C ALA A 93 8.91 -6.92 2.52
N ILE A 94 9.69 -5.85 2.51
CA ILE A 94 10.61 -5.54 1.41
C ILE A 94 11.72 -6.61 1.28
N GLU A 95 12.23 -7.13 2.40
CA GLU A 95 13.20 -8.23 2.38
C GLU A 95 12.60 -9.51 1.79
N ARG A 96 11.37 -9.88 2.17
CA ARG A 96 10.67 -11.05 1.62
C ARG A 96 10.37 -10.88 0.14
N CYS A 97 10.04 -9.67 -0.31
CA CYS A 97 9.80 -9.39 -1.73
C CYS A 97 11.04 -9.67 -2.60
N GLN A 98 12.25 -9.66 -2.04
CA GLN A 98 13.49 -9.95 -2.79
C GLN A 98 13.83 -11.45 -2.84
N LYS A 99 13.12 -12.29 -2.08
CA LYS A 99 13.46 -13.71 -1.88
C LYS A 99 12.50 -14.61 -2.66
N GLU A 100 13.05 -15.44 -3.55
CA GLU A 100 12.26 -16.38 -4.35
C GLU A 100 11.34 -17.27 -3.51
N LYS A 101 11.79 -17.73 -2.35
CA LYS A 101 11.00 -18.58 -1.42
C LYS A 101 9.63 -17.96 -1.08
N TYR A 102 9.56 -16.63 -0.98
CA TYR A 102 8.32 -15.93 -0.64
C TYR A 102 7.57 -15.44 -1.87
N MET A 103 8.28 -15.20 -2.98
CA MET A 103 7.72 -14.60 -4.18
C MET A 103 7.26 -15.59 -5.24
N LYS A 104 7.86 -16.79 -5.35
CA LYS A 104 7.46 -17.81 -6.33
C LYS A 104 6.11 -18.44 -5.96
N MET A 105 5.02 -17.78 -6.33
CA MET A 105 3.64 -18.28 -6.17
C MET A 105 3.08 -18.84 -7.48
N THR A 106 3.55 -18.32 -8.61
CA THR A 106 3.15 -18.71 -9.96
C THR A 106 4.41 -18.97 -10.81
N VAL A 107 4.21 -19.48 -12.02
CA VAL A 107 5.30 -19.70 -12.99
C VAL A 107 5.88 -18.39 -13.53
N THR A 108 5.10 -17.29 -13.49
CA THR A 108 5.49 -15.96 -13.96
C THR A 108 5.99 -15.07 -12.83
N SER A 109 5.97 -15.54 -11.58
CA SER A 109 6.39 -14.77 -10.41
C SER A 109 7.82 -14.28 -10.52
N LYS A 110 8.02 -12.98 -10.26
CA LYS A 110 9.35 -12.34 -10.23
C LYS A 110 9.64 -11.77 -8.86
N PRO A 111 10.78 -12.11 -8.21
CA PRO A 111 11.21 -11.43 -7.00
C PRO A 111 11.64 -9.99 -7.33
N LEU A 112 11.44 -9.10 -6.37
CA LEU A 112 11.92 -7.72 -6.43
C LEU A 112 13.45 -7.72 -6.46
N ALA A 113 14.04 -7.04 -7.44
CA ALA A 113 15.47 -6.81 -7.52
C ALA A 113 15.76 -5.33 -7.29
N LEU A 114 16.36 -5.01 -6.14
CA LEU A 114 16.69 -3.62 -5.77
C LEU A 114 18.14 -3.28 -6.08
N SER A 115 18.35 -2.12 -6.72
CA SER A 115 19.67 -1.50 -6.84
C SER A 115 20.22 -1.06 -5.48
N LYS A 116 21.50 -0.66 -5.43
CA LYS A 116 22.11 -0.14 -4.19
C LYS A 116 21.47 1.19 -3.79
N GLU A 117 21.17 2.00 -4.79
CA GLU A 117 20.56 3.32 -4.68
C GLU A 117 19.13 3.19 -4.14
N GLN A 118 18.30 2.34 -4.74
CA GLN A 118 16.94 2.06 -4.26
C GLN A 118 16.92 1.56 -2.82
N LYS A 119 17.85 0.66 -2.44
CA LYS A 119 17.98 0.21 -1.04
C LYS A 119 18.28 1.35 -0.08
N GLN A 120 19.14 2.29 -0.48
CA GLN A 120 19.47 3.45 0.33
C GLN A 120 18.28 4.42 0.41
N SER A 121 17.62 4.69 -0.71
CA SER A 121 16.41 5.53 -0.78
C SER A 121 15.28 4.98 0.09
N ILE A 122 14.99 3.68 0.03
CA ILE A 122 13.99 3.02 0.89
C ILE A 122 14.37 3.13 2.37
N LYS A 123 15.65 2.95 2.71
CA LYS A 123 16.13 3.06 4.09
C LYS A 123 15.95 4.49 4.62
N ASN A 124 16.30 5.50 3.82
CA ASN A 124 16.12 6.91 4.18
C ASN A 124 14.63 7.23 4.34
N LEU A 125 13.80 6.81 3.39
CA LEU A 125 12.34 7.01 3.46
C LEU A 125 11.76 6.43 4.76
N ASP A 126 12.08 5.19 5.10
CA ASP A 126 11.54 4.50 6.28
C ASP A 126 12.07 5.07 7.61
N LYS A 127 13.40 5.16 7.74
CA LYS A 127 14.07 5.39 9.04
C LYS A 127 14.35 6.86 9.34
N GLU A 128 14.65 7.65 8.31
CA GLU A 128 15.02 9.05 8.48
C GLU A 128 13.81 9.96 8.31
N PHE A 129 12.94 9.69 7.33
CA PHE A 129 11.84 10.60 7.04
C PHE A 129 10.53 10.17 7.69
N ARG A 130 10.00 9.00 7.33
CA ARG A 130 8.69 8.52 7.80
C ARG A 130 8.64 8.40 9.32
N ASP A 131 9.66 7.79 9.93
CA ASP A 131 9.68 7.59 11.39
C ASP A 131 9.65 8.93 12.14
N ASN A 132 10.37 9.96 11.67
CA ASN A 132 10.36 11.29 12.27
C ASN A 132 9.02 12.03 12.04
N PHE A 133 8.34 11.84 10.91
CA PHE A 133 7.02 12.45 10.69
C PHE A 133 5.89 11.77 11.47
N VAL A 134 5.97 10.45 11.67
CA VAL A 134 4.97 9.68 12.43
C VAL A 134 5.17 9.82 13.93
N HIS A 135 6.43 9.76 14.38
CA HIS A 135 6.80 9.90 15.79
C HIS A 135 7.42 11.27 16.06
N PHE A 136 6.74 12.32 15.59
CA PHE A 136 7.23 13.69 15.66
C PHE A 136 7.51 14.10 17.11
N LEU A 137 8.79 14.31 17.42
CA LEU A 137 9.19 14.79 18.73
C LEU A 137 8.89 16.30 18.86
N PRO A 138 8.69 16.84 20.07
CA PRO A 138 8.46 18.27 20.28
C PRO A 138 9.71 19.12 20.00
N THR A 139 10.13 19.19 18.73
CA THR A 139 11.33 19.89 18.26
C THR A 139 11.07 20.57 16.92
N GLY A 140 11.89 21.57 16.58
CA GLY A 140 11.97 22.08 15.21
C GLY A 140 12.83 21.15 14.38
N TRP A 141 12.27 20.60 13.30
CA TRP A 141 12.99 19.73 12.37
C TRP A 141 12.80 20.22 10.94
N SER A 142 13.91 20.29 10.22
CA SER A 142 13.96 20.67 8.81
C SER A 142 14.54 19.51 8.01
N ILE A 143 14.06 19.34 6.77
CA ILE A 143 14.56 18.34 5.84
C ILE A 143 15.19 19.02 4.63
N GLU A 144 16.21 18.40 4.08
CA GLU A 144 16.74 18.79 2.77
C GLU A 144 15.85 18.24 1.65
N ILE A 145 15.38 19.11 0.77
CA ILE A 145 14.45 18.76 -0.31
C ILE A 145 15.19 18.42 -1.61
N SER A 146 16.41 18.91 -1.83
CA SER A 146 17.16 18.77 -3.08
C SER A 146 17.33 17.30 -3.54
N GLY A 147 17.56 16.38 -2.59
CA GLY A 147 17.69 14.94 -2.85
C GLY A 147 16.38 14.14 -2.76
N MET A 148 15.27 14.77 -2.35
CA MET A 148 14.01 14.08 -2.14
C MET A 148 13.38 13.57 -3.44
N PRO A 149 13.41 14.30 -4.58
CA PRO A 149 12.89 13.80 -5.86
C PRO A 149 13.43 12.42 -6.25
N GLU A 150 14.75 12.20 -6.13
CA GLU A 150 15.37 10.92 -6.49
C GLU A 150 14.95 9.78 -5.55
N ILE A 151 14.86 10.05 -4.24
CA ILE A 151 14.34 9.07 -3.27
C ILE A 151 12.91 8.66 -3.62
N ILE A 152 12.05 9.62 -3.99
CA ILE A 152 10.67 9.32 -4.35
C ILE A 152 10.58 8.58 -5.68
N LYS A 153 11.38 8.94 -6.69
CA LYS A 153 11.45 8.22 -7.98
C LYS A 153 11.85 6.76 -7.79
N ASP A 154 12.91 6.49 -7.01
CA ASP A 154 13.32 5.14 -6.65
C ASP A 154 12.18 4.33 -6.01
N CYS A 155 11.41 4.96 -5.09
CA CYS A 155 10.31 4.29 -4.42
C CYS A 155 9.10 4.08 -5.34
N LEU A 156 8.81 5.02 -6.25
CA LEU A 156 7.76 4.89 -7.27
C LEU A 156 8.07 3.74 -8.24
N ASP A 157 9.33 3.56 -8.64
CA ASP A 157 9.75 2.43 -9.47
C ASP A 157 9.52 1.09 -8.75
N VAL A 158 9.82 1.03 -7.46
CA VAL A 158 9.55 -0.17 -6.64
C VAL A 158 8.06 -0.43 -6.49
N ILE A 159 7.25 0.61 -6.27
CA ILE A 159 5.78 0.51 -6.25
C ILE A 159 5.26 -0.02 -7.58
N LYS A 160 5.74 0.52 -8.71
CA LYS A 160 5.36 0.07 -10.05
C LYS A 160 5.64 -1.43 -10.22
N PHE A 161 6.83 -1.88 -9.86
CA PHE A 161 7.19 -3.29 -9.92
C PHE A 161 6.24 -4.15 -9.07
N LEU A 162 6.02 -3.76 -7.80
CA LEU A 162 5.18 -4.51 -6.87
C LEU A 162 3.72 -4.58 -7.34
N ALA A 163 3.20 -3.48 -7.89
CA ALA A 163 1.83 -3.40 -8.36
C ALA A 163 1.60 -4.17 -9.67
N LEU A 164 2.53 -4.11 -10.63
CA LEU A 164 2.26 -4.49 -12.02
C LEU A 164 3.13 -5.63 -12.56
N GLU A 165 4.31 -5.86 -11.99
CA GLU A 165 5.35 -6.69 -12.63
C GLU A 165 5.67 -7.99 -11.88
N THR A 166 5.11 -8.18 -10.67
CA THR A 166 5.42 -9.33 -9.81
C THR A 166 4.91 -10.66 -10.36
N GLY A 167 3.83 -10.67 -11.14
CA GLY A 167 3.18 -11.89 -11.61
C GLY A 167 2.53 -12.72 -10.49
N ASN A 168 2.38 -12.15 -9.29
CA ASN A 168 1.66 -12.74 -8.16
C ASN A 168 0.17 -12.39 -8.19
N TYR A 169 -0.62 -13.10 -7.40
CA TYR A 169 -2.02 -12.75 -7.21
C TYR A 169 -2.14 -11.45 -6.42
N THR A 170 -2.41 -10.36 -7.14
CA THR A 170 -2.80 -9.08 -6.55
C THR A 170 -4.18 -8.76 -7.10
N ASN A 171 -5.21 -8.71 -6.25
CA ASN A 171 -6.57 -8.41 -6.69
C ASN A 171 -6.74 -6.89 -6.88
N LEU A 172 -6.00 -6.32 -7.83
CA LEU A 172 -6.22 -4.95 -8.30
C LEU A 172 -7.48 -4.99 -9.16
N THR A 173 -8.62 -4.58 -8.61
CA THR A 173 -9.94 -4.66 -9.26
C THR A 173 -9.93 -4.06 -10.67
N SER A 174 -9.84 -4.89 -11.73
CA SER A 174 -9.97 -4.72 -13.21
C SER A 174 -9.83 -3.35 -13.95
N ALA A 175 -9.96 -2.19 -13.32
CA ALA A 175 -9.70 -0.86 -13.85
C ALA A 175 -8.41 -0.11 -13.38
N PRO A 176 -7.47 -0.61 -12.54
CA PRO A 176 -6.48 0.28 -11.89
C PRO A 176 -5.12 0.28 -12.60
N GLU A 177 -4.76 -0.74 -13.38
CA GLU A 177 -3.38 -0.92 -13.89
C GLU A 177 -2.94 0.21 -14.83
N LYS A 178 -3.80 0.56 -15.82
CA LYS A 178 -3.55 1.71 -16.71
C LYS A 178 -3.54 3.05 -15.97
N ASN A 179 -4.25 3.13 -14.83
CA ASN A 179 -4.27 4.33 -14.00
C ASN A 179 -2.97 4.46 -13.20
N ILE A 180 -2.46 3.35 -12.64
CA ILE A 180 -1.21 3.32 -11.85
C ILE A 180 -0.02 3.76 -12.71
N GLU A 181 0.16 3.21 -13.92
CA GLU A 181 1.27 3.63 -14.78
C GLU A 181 1.20 5.12 -15.10
N LYS A 182 0.02 5.61 -15.46
CA LYS A 182 -0.20 7.02 -15.78
C LYS A 182 0.13 7.92 -14.58
N LEU A 183 -0.39 7.61 -13.40
CA LEU A 183 -0.17 8.36 -12.16
C LEU A 183 1.33 8.45 -11.83
N ILE A 184 2.05 7.34 -11.95
CA ILE A 184 3.49 7.28 -11.68
C ILE A 184 4.26 8.12 -12.70
N GLN A 185 3.97 7.98 -13.99
CA GLN A 185 4.66 8.75 -15.04
C GLN A 185 4.43 10.27 -14.89
N GLU A 186 3.19 10.71 -14.64
CA GLU A 186 2.88 12.12 -14.40
C GLU A 186 3.60 12.67 -13.16
N SER A 187 3.72 11.86 -12.10
CA SER A 187 4.43 12.23 -10.89
C SER A 187 5.94 12.37 -11.13
N ILE A 188 6.56 11.45 -11.88
CA ILE A 188 7.98 11.51 -12.23
C ILE A 188 8.30 12.77 -13.05
N LEU A 189 7.42 13.15 -13.98
CA LEU A 189 7.58 14.37 -14.79
C LEU A 189 7.46 15.67 -13.97
N THR A 190 6.77 15.61 -12.83
CA THR A 190 6.57 16.76 -11.94
C THR A 190 7.76 16.98 -10.99
N LEU A 191 8.52 15.92 -10.71
CA LEU A 191 9.65 15.88 -9.76
C LEU A 191 11.00 16.22 -10.42
#